data_AF-A0A9D7F7R3-F1
#
_entry.id   AF-A0A9D7F7R3-F1
#
_cell.length_a   1.000
_cell.length_b   1.000
_cell.length_c   1.000
_cell.angle_alpha   90.00
_cell.angle_beta   90.00
_cell.angle_gamma   90.00
#
_symmetry.space_group_name_H-M   'P 1'
#
loop_
_entity.id
_entity.type
_entity.pdbx_description
1 polymer ?
#
loop_
_entity_poly.entity_id
_entity_poly.type
_entity_poly.pdbx_seq_one_letter_code
_entity_poly.pdbx_strand_id
1 'polypeptide(L)'
;MADLKFEVNLNGLFNVMDGAYALVTELPDDGVDFFPPPGPFHPQPSNMIAQTDQPLKVKFHWRVKGALALIMAGKWECAVYLEEMGPGEYPGSPYKTTVPLVAKFDHTYDVAVDVPPISTAGLYRVTVAVSLIGPAPALAALPVAAFSDIGILKAYDAA
;
A
#
# COMPACT_ATOMS: atom_id res chain seq x y z
N MET A 1 -0.83 -10.56 2.91
CA MET A 1 -1.05 -10.03 1.55
C MET A 1 -2.53 -9.80 1.42
N ALA A 2 -2.95 -8.62 0.97
CA ALA A 2 -4.35 -8.24 0.90
C ALA A 2 -4.74 -7.91 -0.53
N ASP A 3 -5.84 -8.47 -1.01
CA ASP A 3 -6.36 -8.22 -2.36
C ASP A 3 -7.10 -6.88 -2.39
N LEU A 4 -6.73 -6.03 -3.33
CA LEU A 4 -7.38 -4.74 -3.58
C LEU A 4 -8.51 -4.91 -4.59
N LYS A 5 -9.72 -4.48 -4.22
CA LYS A 5 -10.90 -4.51 -5.11
C LYS A 5 -11.20 -3.11 -5.63
N PHE A 6 -11.05 -2.92 -6.94
CA PHE A 6 -11.37 -1.64 -7.59
C PHE A 6 -12.86 -1.50 -7.88
N GLU A 7 -13.43 -0.34 -7.55
CA GLU A 7 -14.87 -0.08 -7.67
C GLU A 7 -15.32 0.22 -9.11
N VAL A 8 -14.39 0.58 -10.00
CA VAL A 8 -14.69 0.94 -11.40
C VAL A 8 -14.06 -0.05 -12.37
N ASN A 9 -14.92 -0.67 -13.19
CA ASN A 9 -14.55 -1.47 -14.35
C ASN A 9 -15.32 -0.95 -15.57
N LEU A 10 -14.62 -0.27 -16.49
CA LEU A 10 -15.17 0.13 -17.77
C LEU A 10 -14.72 -0.90 -18.80
N ASN A 11 -15.47 -2.00 -18.89
CA ASN A 11 -15.17 -3.15 -19.74
C ASN A 11 -14.63 -2.75 -21.12
N GLY A 12 -13.36 -3.09 -21.39
CA GLY A 12 -12.68 -2.87 -22.66
C GLY A 12 -12.09 -1.46 -22.86
N LEU A 13 -12.52 -0.47 -22.08
CA LEU A 13 -12.08 0.93 -22.18
C LEU A 13 -11.06 1.29 -21.11
N PHE A 14 -11.30 0.88 -19.86
CA PHE A 14 -10.39 1.07 -18.73
C PHE A 14 -10.66 0.04 -17.64
N ASN A 15 -9.68 -0.83 -17.41
CA ASN A 15 -9.75 -1.90 -16.43
C ASN A 15 -8.49 -1.89 -15.56
N VAL A 16 -8.69 -1.86 -14.25
CA VAL A 16 -7.64 -2.26 -13.31
C VAL A 16 -7.84 -3.76 -13.06
N MET A 17 -6.86 -4.58 -13.43
CA MET A 17 -7.00 -6.04 -13.50
C MET A 17 -6.82 -6.75 -12.16
N ASP A 18 -7.32 -8.00 -12.11
CA ASP A 18 -7.17 -8.96 -11.02
C ASP A 18 -5.69 -9.17 -10.65
N GLY A 19 -5.44 -9.29 -9.35
CA GLY A 19 -4.09 -9.42 -8.78
C GLY A 19 -3.52 -8.10 -8.24
N ALA A 20 -4.36 -7.09 -8.02
CA ALA A 20 -3.92 -5.94 -7.24
C ALA A 20 -3.78 -6.35 -5.76
N TYR A 21 -2.62 -6.11 -5.18
CA TYR A 21 -2.36 -6.50 -3.80
C TYR A 21 -1.50 -5.50 -3.05
N ALA A 22 -1.63 -5.54 -1.72
CA ALA A 22 -0.71 -4.88 -0.81
C ALA A 22 -0.01 -5.90 0.10
N LEU A 23 1.27 -5.65 0.35
CA LEU A 23 2.13 -6.48 1.19
C LEU A 23 2.89 -5.60 2.18
N VAL A 24 2.73 -5.87 3.47
CA VAL A 24 3.53 -5.26 4.53
C VAL A 24 4.83 -6.06 4.69
N THR A 25 5.95 -5.36 4.77
CA THR A 25 7.29 -5.92 5.01
C THR A 25 7.93 -5.13 6.13
N GLU A 26 8.38 -5.82 7.17
CA GLU A 26 9.26 -5.24 8.20
C GLU A 26 10.63 -4.99 7.59
N LEU A 27 11.21 -3.82 7.87
CA LEU A 27 12.59 -3.53 7.51
C LEU A 27 13.49 -3.83 8.71
N PRO A 28 14.75 -4.27 8.48
CA PRO A 28 15.71 -4.45 9.57
C PRO A 28 15.91 -3.13 10.33
N ASP A 29 16.19 -3.25 11.63
CA ASP A 29 16.61 -2.14 12.47
C ASP A 29 17.97 -1.60 11.98
N ASP A 30 18.11 -0.28 11.87
CA ASP A 30 19.31 0.40 11.38
C ASP A 30 20.44 0.23 12.42
N GLY A 31 21.08 -0.94 12.42
CA GLY A 31 22.18 -1.25 13.35
C GLY A 31 22.33 -2.71 13.73
N VAL A 32 21.42 -3.60 13.32
CA VAL A 32 21.51 -5.03 13.64
C VAL A 32 21.39 -5.87 12.37
N ASP A 33 22.52 -6.20 11.76
CA ASP A 33 22.64 -7.26 10.74
C ASP A 33 22.39 -8.64 11.40
N PHE A 34 21.16 -8.91 11.85
CA PHE A 34 20.75 -10.23 12.35
C PHE A 34 19.97 -11.05 11.32
N PHE A 35 20.23 -10.87 10.02
CA PHE A 35 19.74 -11.83 9.03
C PHE A 35 20.89 -12.26 8.12
N PRO A 36 21.53 -13.42 8.40
CA PRO A 36 22.54 -13.97 7.51
C PRO A 36 21.96 -14.27 6.11
N PRO A 37 22.80 -14.27 5.05
CA PRO A 37 22.40 -14.53 3.66
C PRO A 37 21.74 -15.92 3.49
N PRO A 38 20.99 -16.16 2.39
CA PRO A 38 19.71 -16.85 2.40
C PRO A 38 19.76 -18.25 3.03
N GLY A 39 19.49 -18.31 4.32
CA GLY A 39 18.99 -19.51 5.00
C GLY A 39 17.47 -19.58 4.87
N PRO A 40 16.80 -20.62 5.41
CA PRO A 40 15.33 -20.74 5.39
C PRO A 40 14.57 -19.57 6.05
N PHE A 41 15.29 -18.60 6.64
CA PHE A 41 14.79 -17.39 7.28
C PHE A 41 15.01 -16.14 6.41
N HIS A 42 14.61 -16.22 5.14
CA HIS A 42 14.35 -15.00 4.38
C HIS A 42 13.27 -14.18 5.11
N PRO A 43 13.34 -12.83 5.09
CA PRO A 43 12.24 -12.00 5.54
C PRO A 43 10.98 -12.39 4.76
N GLN A 44 10.10 -13.11 5.44
CA GLN A 44 8.80 -13.49 4.93
C GLN A 44 7.89 -12.25 4.92
N PRO A 45 6.79 -12.26 4.15
CA PRO A 45 5.65 -11.37 4.42
C PRO A 45 5.47 -11.22 5.92
N SER A 46 5.49 -9.98 6.40
CA SER A 46 5.37 -9.63 7.82
C SER A 46 4.29 -10.51 8.47
N ASN A 47 4.63 -11.15 9.58
CA ASN A 47 3.68 -11.87 10.43
C ASN A 47 2.76 -10.90 11.21
N MET A 48 2.71 -9.64 10.77
CA MET A 48 2.02 -8.52 11.38
C MET A 48 2.44 -8.32 12.84
N ILE A 49 3.73 -8.47 13.13
CA ILE A 49 4.31 -8.19 14.45
C ILE A 49 5.57 -7.36 14.23
N ALA A 50 5.65 -6.14 14.79
CA ALA A 50 6.80 -5.26 14.61
C ALA A 50 7.24 -4.65 15.95
N GLN A 51 8.51 -4.28 16.05
CA GLN A 51 9.00 -3.50 17.20
C GLN A 51 8.68 -2.00 17.00
N THR A 52 8.51 -1.25 18.09
CA THR A 52 8.16 0.18 18.03
C THR A 52 9.21 1.07 17.33
N ASP A 53 10.46 0.62 17.23
CA ASP A 53 11.57 1.31 16.56
C ASP A 53 11.80 0.83 15.11
N GLN A 54 11.07 -0.18 14.64
CA GLN A 54 11.24 -0.74 13.31
C GLN A 54 10.37 -0.04 12.27
N PRO A 55 10.97 0.44 11.16
CA PRO A 55 10.18 0.98 10.05
C PRO A 55 9.52 -0.16 9.25
N LEU A 56 8.37 0.15 8.65
CA LEU A 56 7.61 -0.76 7.82
C LEU A 56 7.58 -0.26 6.38
N LYS A 57 7.43 -1.20 5.44
CA LYS A 57 7.26 -0.91 4.02
C LYS A 57 6.02 -1.61 3.50
N VAL A 58 5.09 -0.84 2.92
CA VAL A 58 3.89 -1.41 2.28
C VAL A 58 4.04 -1.34 0.77
N LYS A 59 4.14 -2.51 0.14
CA LYS A 59 4.29 -2.64 -1.32
C LYS A 59 2.92 -2.87 -1.96
N PHE A 60 2.59 -2.03 -2.91
CA PHE A 60 1.42 -2.10 -3.76
C PHE A 60 1.82 -2.62 -5.13
N HIS A 61 1.01 -3.53 -5.66
CA HIS A 61 1.14 -4.03 -7.01
C HIS A 61 -0.23 -3.98 -7.68
N TRP A 62 -0.32 -3.44 -8.89
CA TRP A 62 -1.55 -3.51 -9.70
C TRP A 62 -1.25 -3.30 -11.18
N ARG A 63 -2.23 -3.61 -12.02
CA ARG A 63 -2.09 -3.53 -13.48
C ARG A 63 -3.27 -2.79 -14.10
N VAL A 64 -2.97 -1.83 -14.98
CA VAL A 64 -3.95 -1.02 -15.70
C VAL A 64 -3.96 -1.40 -17.18
N LYS A 65 -5.15 -1.67 -17.72
CA LYS A 65 -5.40 -1.97 -19.14
C LYS A 65 -6.52 -1.11 -19.71
N GLY A 66 -6.54 -0.97 -21.03
CA GLY A 66 -7.61 -0.30 -21.76
C GLY A 66 -7.14 0.95 -22.50
N ALA A 67 -7.85 1.29 -23.58
CA ALA A 67 -7.48 2.39 -24.47
C ALA A 67 -7.55 3.76 -23.78
N LEU A 68 -8.41 3.94 -22.76
CA LEU A 68 -8.50 5.19 -22.03
C LEU A 68 -7.20 5.51 -21.26
N ALA A 69 -6.42 4.50 -20.87
CA ALA A 69 -5.13 4.73 -20.23
C ALA A 69 -4.15 5.53 -21.11
N LEU A 70 -4.31 5.50 -22.44
CA LEU A 70 -3.45 6.23 -23.39
C LEU A 70 -3.76 7.74 -23.46
N ILE A 71 -4.99 8.13 -23.13
CA ILE A 71 -5.47 9.52 -23.26
C ILE A 71 -5.76 10.18 -21.92
N MET A 72 -5.72 9.41 -20.84
CA MET A 72 -5.83 9.92 -19.47
C MET A 72 -4.48 10.45 -18.99
N ALA A 73 -4.56 11.49 -18.16
CA ALA A 73 -3.44 12.00 -17.37
C ALA A 73 -3.87 12.01 -15.90
N GLY A 74 -2.94 11.89 -14.98
CA GLY A 74 -3.25 11.87 -13.56
C GLY A 74 -2.11 11.27 -12.75
N LYS A 75 -2.39 10.97 -11.49
CA LYS A 75 -1.46 10.28 -10.61
C LYS A 75 -2.21 9.25 -9.76
N TRP A 76 -1.58 8.11 -9.54
CA TRP A 76 -2.03 7.17 -8.53
C TRP A 76 -1.51 7.62 -7.17
N GLU A 77 -2.38 7.69 -6.18
CA GLU A 77 -2.03 7.83 -4.77
C GLU A 77 -2.22 6.48 -4.08
N CYS A 78 -1.15 6.00 -3.46
CA CYS A 78 -1.19 4.84 -2.57
C CYS A 78 -1.12 5.35 -1.14
N ALA A 79 -2.09 4.96 -0.32
CA ALA A 79 -2.23 5.41 1.07
C ALA A 79 -2.28 4.20 2.02
N VAL A 80 -1.60 4.33 3.16
CA VAL A 80 -1.61 3.37 4.27
C VAL A 80 -2.16 4.07 5.50
N TYR A 81 -3.19 3.49 6.08
CA TYR A 81 -3.86 3.95 7.29
C TYR A 81 -3.51 2.99 8.42
N LEU A 82 -3.09 3.54 9.56
CA LEU A 82 -2.92 2.80 10.81
C LEU A 82 -3.96 3.32 11.80
N GLU A 83 -4.79 2.41 12.30
CA GLU A 83 -5.79 2.71 13.33
C GLU A 83 -5.43 1.92 14.59
N GLU A 84 -5.15 2.60 15.69
CA GLU A 84 -4.95 1.93 16.99
C GLU A 84 -6.27 1.29 17.45
N MET A 85 -6.19 0.03 17.85
CA MET A 85 -7.28 -0.71 18.44
C MET A 85 -7.19 -0.62 19.96
N GLY A 86 -7.98 0.26 20.58
CA GLY A 86 -7.98 0.43 22.03
C GLY A 86 -8.51 1.79 22.47
N PRO A 87 -8.28 2.17 23.75
CA PRO A 87 -8.66 3.47 24.29
C PRO A 87 -7.76 4.64 23.82
N GLY A 88 -6.91 4.42 22.82
CA GLY A 88 -6.06 5.44 22.17
C GLY A 88 -6.52 5.75 20.75
N GLU A 89 -6.27 6.97 20.29
CA GLU A 89 -6.34 7.32 18.87
C GLU A 89 -4.90 7.39 18.37
N TYR A 90 -4.54 6.62 17.34
CA TYR A 90 -3.30 6.86 16.59
C TYR A 90 -3.52 8.13 15.75
N PRO A 91 -2.95 9.28 16.11
CA PRO A 91 -3.25 10.54 15.45
C PRO A 91 -2.32 10.67 14.24
N GLY A 92 -2.62 9.93 13.17
CA GLY A 92 -1.81 9.90 11.97
C GLY A 92 -2.60 10.32 10.74
N SER A 93 -2.10 11.31 10.00
CA SER A 93 -2.44 11.35 8.57
C SER A 93 -1.92 10.07 7.92
N PRO A 94 -2.63 9.49 6.94
CA PRO A 94 -2.15 8.30 6.25
C PRO A 94 -0.77 8.54 5.63
N TYR A 95 0.05 7.49 5.63
CA TYR A 95 1.31 7.49 4.91
C TYR A 95 1.00 7.34 3.42
N LYS A 96 1.59 8.21 2.59
CA LYS A 96 1.23 8.30 1.18
C LYS A 96 2.45 8.35 0.28
N THR A 97 2.30 7.79 -0.91
CA THR A 97 3.17 8.08 -2.05
C THR A 97 2.33 8.26 -3.30
N THR A 98 2.86 8.98 -4.28
CA THR A 98 2.17 9.18 -5.56
C THR A 98 3.06 8.84 -6.73
N VAL A 99 2.49 8.17 -7.73
CA VAL A 99 3.17 7.88 -9.00
C VAL A 99 2.34 8.38 -10.17
N PRO A 100 2.96 8.92 -11.24
CA PRO A 100 2.22 9.40 -12.40
C PRO A 100 1.48 8.25 -13.09
N LEU A 101 0.28 8.53 -13.60
CA LEU A 101 -0.38 7.63 -14.54
C LEU A 101 0.45 7.60 -15.82
N VAL A 102 0.97 6.43 -16.18
CA VAL A 102 1.72 6.22 -17.41
C VAL A 102 0.74 6.02 -18.56
N ALA A 103 0.83 6.88 -19.57
CA ALA A 103 0.03 6.82 -20.79
C ALA A 103 0.47 5.66 -21.70
N LYS A 104 0.23 4.42 -21.25
CA LYS A 104 0.66 3.20 -21.91
C LYS A 104 -0.46 2.17 -21.84
N PHE A 105 -0.66 1.46 -22.95
CA PHE A 105 -1.52 0.29 -22.95
C PHE A 105 -0.85 -0.80 -22.12
N ASP A 106 -1.58 -1.32 -21.14
CA ASP A 106 -1.16 -2.47 -20.35
C ASP A 106 0.13 -2.20 -19.53
N HIS A 107 -0.04 -1.48 -18.43
CA HIS A 107 1.05 -1.08 -17.56
C HIS A 107 0.87 -1.60 -16.13
N THR A 108 1.96 -2.15 -15.59
CA THR A 108 2.05 -2.64 -14.22
C THR A 108 2.74 -1.59 -13.35
N TYR A 109 2.19 -1.38 -12.16
CA TYR A 109 2.74 -0.50 -11.15
C TYR A 109 3.23 -1.34 -9.97
N ASP A 110 4.44 -1.00 -9.52
CA ASP A 110 5.07 -1.52 -8.32
C ASP A 110 5.51 -0.33 -7.47
N VAL A 111 4.82 -0.09 -6.36
CA VAL A 111 4.96 1.13 -5.56
C VAL A 111 5.12 0.77 -4.09
N ALA A 112 6.00 1.46 -3.38
CA ALA A 112 6.20 1.27 -1.95
C ALA A 112 5.84 2.55 -1.19
N VAL A 113 5.14 2.39 -0.07
CA VAL A 113 4.93 3.43 0.94
C VAL A 113 5.80 3.09 2.14
N ASP A 114 6.67 4.02 2.52
CA ASP A 114 7.43 3.93 3.76
C ASP A 114 6.55 4.36 4.93
N VAL A 115 6.49 3.52 5.95
CA VAL A 115 5.79 3.77 7.21
C VAL A 115 6.87 3.86 8.30
N PRO A 116 7.02 5.02 8.96
CA PRO A 116 8.02 5.21 9.99
C PRO A 116 7.75 4.30 11.20
N PRO A 117 8.73 4.17 12.11
CA PRO A 117 8.56 3.43 13.34
C PRO A 117 7.33 3.88 14.15
N ILE A 118 6.64 2.92 14.75
CA ILE A 118 5.43 3.16 15.54
C ILE A 118 5.84 3.43 16.99
N SER A 119 5.68 4.67 17.46
CA SER A 119 6.17 5.12 18.78
C SER A 119 5.55 4.45 20.01
N THR A 120 4.54 3.59 19.85
CA THR A 120 3.76 3.05 20.97
C THR A 120 3.37 1.60 20.70
N ALA A 121 3.66 0.71 21.65
CA ALA A 121 3.22 -0.67 21.58
C ALA A 121 1.69 -0.77 21.60
N GLY A 122 1.13 -1.70 20.85
CA GLY A 122 -0.32 -1.78 20.68
C GLY A 122 -0.74 -2.69 19.53
N LEU A 123 -2.05 -2.76 19.31
CA LEU A 123 -2.62 -3.42 18.14
C LEU A 123 -3.11 -2.34 17.17
N TYR A 124 -2.70 -2.44 15.91
CA TYR A 124 -3.02 -1.49 14.87
C TYR A 124 -3.70 -2.20 13.71
N ARG A 125 -4.87 -1.73 13.31
CA ARG A 125 -5.49 -2.14 12.06
C ARG A 125 -4.80 -1.45 10.90
N VAL A 126 -4.35 -2.21 9.91
CA VAL A 126 -3.66 -1.70 8.73
C VAL A 126 -4.60 -1.72 7.53
N THR A 127 -5.06 -0.55 7.12
CA THR A 127 -5.91 -0.41 5.93
C THR A 127 -5.12 0.27 4.82
N VAL A 128 -5.33 -0.16 3.57
CA VAL A 128 -4.67 0.44 2.41
C VAL A 128 -5.67 0.89 1.37
N ALA A 129 -5.29 1.92 0.62
CA ALA A 129 -6.05 2.42 -0.51
C ALA A 129 -5.15 2.77 -1.69
N VAL A 130 -5.65 2.51 -2.90
CA VAL A 130 -5.09 3.01 -4.16
C VAL A 130 -6.15 3.84 -4.84
N SER A 131 -5.85 5.08 -5.19
CA SER A 131 -6.80 5.99 -5.86
C SER A 131 -6.16 6.70 -7.03
N LEU A 132 -6.93 6.89 -8.10
CA LEU A 132 -6.55 7.72 -9.23
C LEU A 132 -6.98 9.17 -8.95
N ILE A 133 -6.02 10.07 -8.86
CA ILE A 133 -6.25 11.50 -8.68
C ILE A 133 -6.08 12.19 -10.04
N GLY A 134 -7.17 12.83 -10.48
CA GLY A 134 -7.30 13.37 -11.84
C GLY A 134 -7.74 12.28 -12.82
N PRO A 135 -8.56 12.64 -13.81
CA PRO A 135 -7.94 13.20 -15.02
C PRO A 135 -8.34 14.64 -15.31
N ALA A 136 -7.72 15.25 -16.31
CA ALA A 136 -8.17 16.51 -16.93
C ALA A 136 -9.71 16.56 -17.04
N PRO A 137 -10.34 17.75 -16.98
CA PRO A 137 -11.78 17.95 -16.71
C PRO A 137 -12.78 17.14 -17.54
N ALA A 138 -12.38 16.54 -18.66
CA ALA A 138 -13.23 15.66 -19.48
C ALA A 138 -13.48 14.25 -18.88
N LEU A 139 -12.67 13.78 -17.93
CA LEU A 139 -12.82 12.44 -17.32
C LEU A 139 -12.78 12.46 -15.78
N ALA A 140 -12.83 13.66 -15.17
CA ALA A 140 -12.79 13.89 -13.72
C ALA A 140 -13.92 13.18 -12.93
N ALA A 141 -14.91 12.61 -13.62
CA ALA A 141 -16.05 11.91 -13.05
C ALA A 141 -15.85 10.39 -12.86
N LEU A 142 -14.66 9.84 -13.13
CA LEU A 142 -14.36 8.43 -12.90
C LEU A 142 -13.49 8.26 -11.64
N PRO A 143 -14.10 8.19 -10.43
CA PRO A 143 -13.34 7.86 -9.23
C PRO A 143 -12.87 6.41 -9.32
N VAL A 144 -11.60 6.20 -9.70
CA VAL A 144 -11.00 4.87 -9.67
C VAL A 144 -10.29 4.71 -8.34
N ALA A 145 -10.89 3.93 -7.45
CA ALA A 145 -10.32 3.62 -6.15
C ALA A 145 -10.44 2.13 -5.83
N ALA A 146 -9.50 1.63 -5.04
CA ALA A 146 -9.57 0.35 -4.36
C ALA A 146 -9.13 0.53 -2.91
N PHE A 147 -9.72 -0.28 -2.04
CA PHE A 147 -9.30 -0.39 -0.65
C PHE A 147 -9.19 -1.86 -0.24
N SER A 148 -8.37 -2.12 0.77
CA SER A 148 -8.28 -3.43 1.39
C SER A 148 -7.82 -3.32 2.84
N ASP A 149 -8.30 -4.22 3.67
CA ASP A 149 -7.81 -4.42 5.03
C ASP A 149 -6.71 -5.47 4.99
N ILE A 150 -5.50 -5.12 5.41
CA ILE A 150 -4.37 -6.05 5.44
C ILE A 150 -4.44 -6.95 6.67
N GLY A 151 -5.05 -6.48 7.75
CA GLY A 151 -5.14 -7.17 9.03
C GLY A 151 -4.60 -6.34 10.19
N ILE A 152 -4.27 -7.05 11.27
CA ILE A 152 -3.85 -6.45 12.55
C ILE A 152 -2.34 -6.58 12.73
N LEU A 153 -1.66 -5.44 12.82
CA LEU A 153 -0.28 -5.30 13.22
C LEU A 153 -0.17 -5.20 14.75
N LYS A 154 0.64 -6.06 15.36
CA LYS A 154 1.01 -5.99 16.77
C LYS A 154 2.36 -5.29 16.91
N ALA A 155 2.36 -4.07 17.44
CA ALA A 155 3.59 -3.40 17.86
C ALA A 155 3.94 -3.81 19.30
N TYR A 156 5.21 -4.13 19.57
CA TYR A 156 5.72 -4.40 20.91
C TYR A 156 6.93 -3.51 21.23
N ASP A 157 7.12 -3.22 22.52
CA ASP A 157 8.20 -2.33 22.96
C ASP A 157 9.58 -2.91 22.61
N ALA A 158 10.50 -2.03 22.20
CA ALA A 158 11.92 -2.35 22.12
C ALA A 158 12.45 -2.78 23.50
N ALA A 159 13.25 -3.86 23.53
CA ALA A 159 13.83 -4.40 24.75
C ALA A 159 15.01 -3.56 25.28
#